data_AF-A0A559KDP1-F1
#
_entry.id   AF-A0A559KDP1-F1
#
_cell.length_a   1.000
_cell.length_b   1.000
_cell.length_c   1.000
_cell.angle_alpha   90.00
_cell.angle_beta   90.00
_cell.angle_gamma   90.00
#
_symmetry.space_group_name_H-M   'P 1'
#
loop_
_entity.id
_entity.type
_entity.pdbx_description
1 polymer ?
#
loop_
_entity_poly.entity_id
_entity_poly.type
_entity_poly.pdbx_seq_one_letter_code
_entity_poly.pdbx_strand_id
1 'polypeptide(L)'
;MSKSSPEPERPHIPLPKQTLEDTALLVTHELNKKGWVDEAYEEFVNNGGMDLPGLGKPLIVPTDDILTTILKNAKVSPPWIMLRKEIGENMSKLLELCDKSPSDPEIEALLADTNQQIAELNHQAPSLTLHRLKLTRSNLREQYARWYR
;
A
#
# COMPACT_ATOMS: atom_id res chain seq x y z
N MET A 1 -20.78 -51.50 12.82
CA MET A 1 -20.06 -52.08 11.67
C MET A 1 -20.77 -51.60 10.41
N SER A 2 -20.28 -50.53 9.78
CA SER A 2 -20.89 -49.94 8.58
C SER A 2 -20.47 -50.73 7.35
N LYS A 3 -21.43 -51.29 6.61
CA LYS A 3 -21.18 -51.91 5.31
C LYS A 3 -21.06 -50.80 4.26
N SER A 4 -19.88 -50.68 3.66
CA SER A 4 -19.66 -49.95 2.41
C SER A 4 -20.22 -50.80 1.27
N SER A 5 -21.22 -50.30 0.57
CA SER A 5 -21.62 -50.86 -0.73
C SER A 5 -20.69 -50.31 -1.81
N PRO A 6 -20.23 -51.12 -2.78
CA PRO A 6 -19.40 -50.65 -3.88
C PRO A 6 -20.26 -49.88 -4.90
N GLU A 7 -19.80 -48.70 -5.31
CA GLU A 7 -20.42 -47.96 -6.42
C GLU A 7 -20.28 -48.75 -7.73
N PRO A 8 -21.33 -48.83 -8.56
CA PRO A 8 -21.21 -49.49 -9.86
C PRO A 8 -20.35 -48.64 -10.80
N GLU A 9 -19.27 -49.23 -11.31
CA GLU A 9 -18.44 -48.62 -12.35
C GLU A 9 -19.29 -48.24 -13.56
N ARG A 10 -19.28 -46.96 -13.93
CA ARG A 10 -20.01 -46.47 -15.10
C ARG A 10 -19.32 -46.99 -16.37
N PRO A 11 -20.06 -47.51 -17.36
CA PRO A 11 -19.45 -47.98 -18.59
C PRO A 11 -18.76 -46.81 -19.29
N HIS A 12 -17.46 -46.96 -19.56
CA HIS A 12 -16.68 -46.02 -20.36
C HIS A 12 -17.13 -46.17 -21.82
N ILE A 13 -18.05 -45.30 -22.25
CA ILE A 13 -18.47 -45.20 -23.65
C ILE A 13 -17.36 -44.40 -24.37
N PRO A 14 -16.53 -45.04 -25.24
CA PRO A 14 -15.54 -44.29 -25.98
C PRO A 14 -16.25 -43.34 -26.94
N LEU A 15 -15.89 -42.06 -26.89
CA LEU A 15 -16.38 -41.09 -27.86
C LEU A 15 -15.99 -41.56 -29.29
N PRO A 16 -16.88 -41.41 -30.27
CA PRO A 16 -16.57 -41.78 -31.65
C PRO A 16 -15.33 -41.03 -32.13
N LYS A 17 -14.37 -41.75 -32.73
CA LYS A 17 -13.07 -41.20 -33.16
C LYS A 17 -13.17 -40.13 -34.25
N GLN A 18 -14.33 -40.00 -34.90
CA GLN A 18 -14.59 -39.01 -35.93
C GLN A 18 -15.99 -38.46 -35.71
N THR A 19 -16.06 -37.28 -35.09
CA THR A 19 -17.23 -36.41 -35.21
C THR A 19 -17.20 -35.82 -36.62
N LEU A 20 -18.30 -35.97 -37.35
CA LEU A 20 -18.50 -35.30 -38.63
C LEU A 20 -18.75 -33.82 -38.29
N GLU A 21 -17.66 -33.08 -38.13
CA GLU A 21 -17.73 -31.63 -37.90
C GLU A 21 -18.23 -30.99 -39.18
N ASP A 22 -19.42 -30.40 -39.11
CA ASP A 22 -19.95 -29.63 -40.23
C ASP A 22 -19.18 -28.31 -40.30
N THR A 23 -18.08 -28.35 -41.05
CA THR A 23 -17.16 -27.22 -41.24
C THR A 23 -17.89 -26.00 -41.79
N ALA A 24 -18.98 -26.18 -42.55
CA ALA A 24 -19.77 -25.07 -43.07
C ALA A 24 -20.58 -24.38 -41.95
N LEU A 25 -21.14 -25.14 -41.02
CA LEU A 25 -21.79 -24.58 -39.83
C LEU A 25 -20.81 -23.87 -38.89
N LEU A 26 -19.59 -24.40 -38.75
CA LEU A 26 -18.55 -23.73 -37.96
C LEU A 26 -18.12 -22.39 -38.57
N VAL A 27 -17.89 -22.35 -39.88
CA VAL A 27 -17.51 -21.12 -40.59
C VAL A 27 -18.63 -20.08 -40.52
N THR A 28 -19.89 -20.46 -40.72
CA THR A 28 -21.02 -19.52 -40.61
C THR A 28 -21.19 -18.99 -39.19
N HIS A 29 -21.00 -19.82 -38.18
CA HIS A 29 -21.01 -19.41 -36.78
C HIS A 29 -19.85 -18.46 -36.44
N GLU A 30 -18.65 -18.68 -36.98
CA GLU A 30 -17.51 -17.77 -36.81
C GLU A 30 -17.74 -16.41 -37.48
N LEU A 31 -18.31 -16.40 -38.69
CA LEU A 31 -18.66 -15.16 -39.39
C LEU A 31 -19.74 -14.37 -38.63
N ASN A 32 -20.76 -15.05 -38.14
CA ASN A 32 -21.82 -14.41 -37.34
C ASN A 32 -21.28 -13.86 -36.02
N LYS A 33 -20.35 -14.56 -35.35
CA LYS A 33 -19.67 -14.07 -34.16
C LYS A 33 -18.83 -12.83 -34.43
N LYS A 34 -18.10 -12.80 -35.55
CA LYS A 34 -17.33 -11.62 -35.95
C LYS A 34 -18.24 -10.41 -36.16
N GLY A 35 -19.34 -10.59 -36.91
CA GLY A 35 -20.33 -9.53 -37.11
C GLY A 35 -20.92 -8.99 -35.80
N TRP A 36 -21.23 -9.87 -34.84
CA TRP A 36 -21.72 -9.46 -33.52
C TRP A 36 -20.66 -8.67 -32.71
N VAL A 37 -19.40 -9.07 -32.76
CA VAL A 37 -18.31 -8.36 -32.08
C VAL A 37 -18.07 -6.98 -32.72
N ASP A 38 -18.11 -6.91 -34.04
CA ASP A 38 -17.93 -5.66 -34.78
C ASP A 38 -19.06 -4.68 -34.50
N GLU A 39 -20.32 -5.15 -34.47
CA GLU A 39 -21.50 -4.34 -34.11
C GLU A 39 -21.40 -3.82 -32.68
N ALA A 40 -21.03 -4.67 -31.71
CA ALA A 40 -20.84 -4.27 -30.32
C ALA A 40 -19.71 -3.24 -30.16
N TYR A 41 -18.64 -3.36 -30.95
CA TYR A 41 -17.56 -2.38 -30.96
C TYR A 41 -18.00 -1.04 -31.56
N GLU A 42 -18.72 -1.05 -32.68
CA GLU A 42 -19.26 0.18 -33.27
C GLU A 42 -20.26 0.88 -32.34
N GLU A 43 -21.16 0.14 -31.69
CA GLU A 43 -22.06 0.70 -30.68
C GLU A 43 -21.29 1.33 -29.51
N PHE A 44 -20.25 0.66 -29.03
CA PHE A 44 -19.39 1.18 -27.96
C PHE A 44 -18.70 2.49 -28.36
N VAL A 45 -18.14 2.56 -29.57
CA VAL A 45 -17.49 3.76 -30.10
C VAL A 45 -18.51 4.89 -30.30
N ASN A 46 -19.66 4.60 -30.91
CA ASN A 46 -20.72 5.56 -31.18
C ASN A 46 -21.33 6.15 -29.90
N ASN A 47 -21.40 5.35 -28.85
CA ASN A 47 -21.85 5.79 -27.52
C ASN A 47 -20.76 6.54 -26.73
N GLY A 48 -19.63 6.88 -27.36
CA GLY A 48 -18.55 7.64 -26.74
C GLY A 48 -17.69 6.81 -25.78
N GLY A 49 -17.72 5.48 -25.85
CA GLY A 49 -16.92 4.61 -24.98
C GLY A 49 -15.41 4.81 -25.11
N MET A 50 -14.96 5.42 -26.22
CA MET A 50 -13.56 5.79 -26.45
C MET A 50 -13.21 7.21 -25.97
N ASP A 51 -14.18 8.02 -25.54
CA ASP A 51 -13.93 9.33 -24.95
C ASP A 51 -13.59 9.19 -23.45
N LEU A 52 -12.41 8.63 -23.20
CA LEU A 52 -11.93 8.41 -21.84
C LEU A 52 -11.35 9.69 -21.26
N PRO A 53 -11.68 10.04 -20.00
CA PRO A 53 -11.14 11.21 -19.34
C PRO A 53 -9.61 11.08 -19.23
N GLY A 54 -8.89 11.94 -19.97
CA GLY A 54 -7.42 11.96 -19.98
C GLY A 54 -6.76 11.32 -21.20
N LEU A 55 -7.53 10.77 -22.15
CA LEU A 55 -6.98 10.26 -23.40
C LEU A 55 -6.28 11.39 -24.19
N GLY A 56 -5.05 11.13 -24.66
CA GLY A 56 -4.25 12.09 -25.41
C GLY A 56 -3.63 13.24 -24.61
N LYS A 57 -3.93 13.36 -23.30
CA LYS A 57 -3.27 14.34 -22.43
C LYS A 57 -1.90 13.81 -21.99
N PRO A 58 -0.86 14.65 -21.92
CA PRO A 58 0.42 14.26 -21.33
C PRO A 58 0.22 13.73 -19.91
N LEU A 59 0.85 12.60 -19.60
CA LEU A 59 0.87 12.06 -18.25
C LEU A 59 1.50 13.09 -17.30
N ILE A 60 0.71 13.64 -16.40
CA ILE A 60 1.20 14.50 -15.32
C ILE A 60 1.77 13.57 -14.26
N VAL A 61 3.07 13.29 -14.33
CA VAL A 61 3.77 12.56 -13.28
C VAL A 61 3.99 13.54 -12.13
N PRO A 62 3.47 13.28 -10.92
CA PRO A 62 3.79 14.11 -9.77
C PRO A 62 5.30 14.06 -9.53
N THR A 63 5.98 15.20 -9.64
CA THR A 63 7.40 15.33 -9.31
C THR A 63 7.66 15.28 -7.81
N ASP A 64 6.61 15.50 -7.00
CA ASP A 64 6.67 15.42 -5.54
C ASP A 64 6.97 13.98 -5.10
N ASP A 65 7.74 13.83 -4.02
CA ASP A 65 7.99 12.55 -3.36
C ASP A 65 6.64 11.85 -3.11
N ILE A 66 6.53 10.59 -3.53
CA ILE A 66 5.31 9.77 -3.43
C ILE A 66 4.75 9.82 -2.01
N LEU A 67 5.63 9.82 -1.00
CA LEU A 67 5.23 9.96 0.40
C LEU A 67 4.52 11.28 0.66
N THR A 68 5.05 12.41 0.20
CA THR A 68 4.43 13.71 0.39
C THR A 68 3.06 13.81 -0.28
N THR A 69 2.88 13.17 -1.43
CA THR A 69 1.60 13.13 -2.14
C THR A 69 0.58 12.26 -1.41
N ILE A 70 0.98 11.09 -0.91
CA ILE A 70 0.12 10.22 -0.10
C ILE A 70 -0.31 10.95 1.20
N LEU A 71 0.63 11.63 1.86
CA LEU A 71 0.35 12.40 3.08
C LEU A 71 -0.60 13.58 2.85
N LYS A 72 -0.47 14.30 1.73
CA LYS A 72 -1.38 15.41 1.39
C LYS A 72 -2.80 14.92 1.09
N ASN A 73 -2.93 13.74 0.48
CA ASN A 73 -4.22 13.19 0.07
C ASN A 73 -4.95 12.42 1.19
N ALA A 74 -4.19 11.75 2.06
CA ALA A 74 -4.72 11.14 3.27
C ALA A 74 -5.02 12.25 4.27
N LYS A 75 -6.30 12.61 4.46
CA LYS A 75 -6.75 13.58 5.49
C LYS A 75 -6.48 13.12 6.94
N VAL A 76 -5.57 12.16 7.15
CA VAL A 76 -5.21 11.52 8.40
C VAL A 76 -3.68 11.53 8.49
N SER A 77 -3.15 12.07 9.60
CA SER A 77 -1.71 12.00 9.87
C SER A 77 -1.30 10.57 10.18
N PRO A 78 -0.25 10.02 9.52
CA PRO A 78 0.26 8.70 9.86
C PRO A 78 0.71 8.61 11.33
N PRO A 79 0.67 7.41 11.92
CA PRO A 79 1.09 7.18 13.30
C PRO A 79 2.51 7.70 13.61
N TRP A 80 3.48 7.49 12.72
CA TRP A 80 4.86 7.95 12.92
C TRP A 80 5.01 9.48 12.97
N ILE A 81 4.11 10.25 12.33
CA ILE A 81 4.10 11.73 12.42
C ILE A 81 3.63 12.18 13.81
N MET A 82 2.62 11.49 14.36
CA MET A 82 2.12 11.76 15.71
C MET A 82 3.21 11.47 16.73
N LEU A 83 3.86 10.31 16.61
CA LEU A 83 4.96 9.91 17.47
C LEU A 83 6.14 10.89 17.41
N ARG A 84 6.43 11.45 16.23
CA ARG A 84 7.46 12.50 16.09
C ARG A 84 7.13 13.75 16.89
N LYS A 85 5.85 14.16 16.98
CA LYS A 85 5.46 15.34 17.77
C LYS A 85 5.66 15.06 19.26
N GLU A 86 5.19 13.90 19.71
CA GLU A 86 5.33 13.46 21.11
C GLU A 86 6.81 13.39 21.56
N ILE A 87 7.68 12.81 20.72
CA ILE A 87 9.13 12.80 20.97
C ILE A 87 9.67 14.24 21.12
N GLY A 88 9.20 15.18 20.31
CA GLY A 88 9.62 16.58 20.40
C GLY A 88 9.22 17.23 21.73
N GLU A 89 8.01 16.98 22.19
CA GLU A 89 7.54 17.44 23.50
C GLU A 89 8.36 16.84 24.64
N ASN A 90 8.64 15.53 24.57
CA ASN A 90 9.47 14.83 25.56
C ASN A 90 10.91 15.35 25.58
N MET A 91 11.50 15.64 24.42
CA MET A 91 12.82 16.27 24.33
C MET A 91 12.84 17.67 24.94
N SER A 92 11.79 18.47 24.73
CA SER A 92 11.67 19.79 25.36
C SER A 92 11.60 19.67 26.89
N LYS A 93 10.79 18.74 27.41
CA LYS A 93 10.71 18.46 28.85
C LYS A 93 12.05 17.99 29.42
N LEU A 94 12.76 17.10 28.72
CA LEU A 94 14.10 16.64 29.11
C LEU A 94 15.09 17.80 29.19
N LEU A 95 15.07 18.72 28.24
CA LEU A 95 15.93 19.91 28.25
C LEU A 95 15.62 20.81 29.45
N GLU A 96 14.34 21.06 29.74
CA GLU A 96 13.94 21.85 30.91
C GLU A 96 14.33 21.18 32.24
N LEU A 97 14.19 19.86 32.35
CA LEU A 97 14.60 19.10 33.53
C LEU A 97 16.11 19.12 33.70
N CYS A 98 16.88 18.98 32.62
CA CYS A 98 18.34 19.09 32.66
C CYS A 98 18.82 20.47 33.10
N ASP A 99 18.13 21.54 32.68
CA ASP A 99 18.48 22.92 33.04
C ASP A 99 18.08 23.24 34.50
N LYS A 100 17.02 22.64 35.05
CA LYS A 100 16.54 22.87 36.43
C LYS A 100 17.21 21.96 37.48
N SER A 101 17.28 20.66 37.20
CA SER A 101 17.68 19.62 38.14
C SER A 101 18.51 18.54 37.43
N PRO A 102 19.82 18.76 37.20
CA PRO A 102 20.65 17.87 36.39
C PRO A 102 20.76 16.43 36.91
N SER A 103 20.60 16.22 38.22
CA SER A 103 20.73 14.91 38.87
C SER A 103 19.39 14.21 39.13
N ASP A 104 18.30 14.69 38.54
CA ASP A 104 16.98 14.09 38.72
C ASP A 104 16.92 12.67 38.11
N PRO A 105 16.52 11.63 38.86
CA PRO A 105 16.34 10.28 38.33
C PRO A 105 15.25 10.19 37.24
N GLU A 106 14.29 11.13 37.22
CA GLU A 106 13.25 11.20 36.19
C GLU A 106 13.83 11.42 34.79
N ILE A 107 15.00 12.07 34.70
CA ILE A 107 15.70 12.29 33.42
C ILE A 107 16.06 10.97 32.75
N GLU A 108 16.60 9.99 33.51
CA GLU A 108 16.97 8.69 32.93
C GLU A 108 15.75 7.90 32.49
N ALA A 109 14.67 7.93 33.29
CA ALA A 109 13.44 7.24 32.95
C ALA A 109 12.80 7.82 31.68
N LEU A 110 12.68 9.15 31.59
CA LEU A 110 12.10 9.83 30.44
C LEU A 110 12.99 9.68 29.19
N LEU A 111 14.31 9.65 29.35
CA LEU A 111 15.24 9.44 28.24
C LEU A 111 15.17 8.00 27.70
N ALA A 112 14.98 7.01 28.57
CA ALA A 112 14.75 5.63 28.16
C ALA A 112 13.43 5.47 27.38
N ASP A 113 12.34 6.05 27.90
CA ASP A 113 11.03 6.04 27.25
C ASP A 113 11.05 6.74 25.89
N THR A 114 11.64 7.95 25.82
CA THR A 114 11.80 8.68 24.56
C THR A 114 12.62 7.88 23.54
N ASN A 115 13.64 7.15 23.99
CA ASN A 115 14.43 6.27 23.10
C ASN A 115 13.65 5.05 22.61
N GLN A 116 12.71 4.54 23.40
CA GLN A 116 11.80 3.48 22.96
C GLN A 116 10.84 4.01 21.89
N GLN A 117 10.30 5.22 22.08
CA GLN A 117 9.50 5.90 21.06
C GLN A 117 10.32 6.12 19.78
N ILE A 118 11.57 6.56 19.87
CA ILE A 118 12.43 6.73 18.69
C ILE A 118 12.63 5.40 17.95
N ALA A 119 12.79 4.28 18.67
CA ALA A 119 12.90 2.97 18.04
C ALA A 119 11.61 2.59 17.28
N GLU A 120 10.45 2.85 17.88
CA GLU A 120 9.15 2.62 17.24
C GLU A 120 8.94 3.52 16.02
N LEU A 121 9.32 4.81 16.11
CA LEU A 121 9.30 5.74 14.98
C LEU A 121 10.11 5.21 13.82
N ASN A 122 11.34 4.76 14.09
CA ASN A 122 12.25 4.24 13.07
C ASN A 122 11.72 2.94 12.46
N HIS A 123 10.97 2.15 13.22
CA HIS A 123 10.34 0.95 12.69
C HIS A 123 9.17 1.27 11.75
N GLN A 124 8.37 2.28 12.10
CA GLN A 124 7.20 2.70 11.31
C GLN A 124 7.54 3.63 10.14
N ALA A 125 8.73 4.21 10.14
CA ALA A 125 9.13 5.20 9.14
C ALA A 125 9.29 4.54 7.75
N PRO A 126 8.74 5.14 6.69
CA PRO A 126 8.79 4.57 5.34
C PRO A 126 10.15 4.72 4.65
N SER A 127 11.10 5.46 5.24
CA SER A 127 12.43 5.69 4.67
C SER A 127 13.47 5.95 5.76
N LEU A 128 14.70 5.49 5.50
CA LEU A 128 15.85 5.67 6.39
C LEU A 128 16.19 7.15 6.64
N THR A 129 15.85 8.05 5.71
CA THR A 129 16.07 9.50 5.88
C THR A 129 15.19 10.10 6.99
N LEU A 130 14.09 9.43 7.33
CA LEU A 130 13.18 9.83 8.40
C LEU A 130 13.59 9.25 9.76
N HIS A 131 14.59 8.36 9.79
CA HIS A 131 15.05 7.76 11.04
C HIS A 131 15.73 8.79 11.92
N ARG A 132 15.75 8.50 13.21
CA ARG A 132 16.26 9.34 14.28
C ARG A 132 17.25 8.56 15.13
N LEU A 133 18.29 9.26 15.58
CA LEU A 133 19.32 8.68 16.45
C LEU A 133 18.81 8.60 17.88
N LYS A 134 19.32 7.62 18.63
CA LYS A 134 19.06 7.55 20.06
C LYS A 134 19.64 8.77 20.79
N LEU A 135 18.88 9.23 21.78
CA LEU A 135 19.22 10.34 22.64
C LEU A 135 20.09 9.86 23.80
N THR A 136 21.01 10.73 24.19
CA THR A 136 21.87 10.65 25.38
C THR A 136 21.94 12.04 25.97
N ARG A 137 22.33 12.16 27.26
CA ARG A 137 22.46 13.48 27.90
C ARG A 137 23.38 14.44 27.13
N SER A 138 24.45 13.92 26.54
CA SER A 138 25.42 14.71 25.79
C SER A 138 24.92 15.19 24.43
N ASN A 139 24.04 14.43 23.77
CA ASN A 139 23.59 14.74 22.41
C ASN A 139 22.18 15.35 22.33
N LEU A 140 21.43 15.38 23.44
CA LEU A 140 20.02 15.80 23.48
C LEU A 140 19.81 17.18 22.84
N ARG A 141 20.62 18.16 23.24
CA ARG A 141 20.48 19.56 22.78
C ARG A 141 20.79 19.71 21.28
N GLU A 142 21.80 19.00 20.80
CA GLU A 142 22.18 18.97 19.38
C GLU A 142 21.09 18.31 18.54
N GLN A 143 20.60 17.14 18.96
CA GLN A 143 19.55 16.42 18.24
C GLN A 143 18.24 17.20 18.23
N TYR A 144 17.86 17.85 19.34
CA TYR A 144 16.67 18.69 19.39
C TYR A 144 16.73 19.82 18.37
N ALA A 145 17.86 20.53 18.32
CA ALA A 145 18.09 21.59 17.36
C ALA A 145 18.04 21.06 15.91
N ARG A 146 18.63 19.90 15.64
CA ARG A 146 18.64 19.31 14.30
C ARG A 146 17.24 18.91 13.81
N TRP A 147 16.33 18.53 14.72
CA TRP A 147 15.05 17.93 14.33
C TRP A 147 13.89 18.93 14.29
N TYR A 148 13.97 20.02 15.06
CA TYR A 148 12.86 20.95 15.28
C TYR A 148 13.22 22.43 15.10
N ARG A 149 14.45 22.74 14.68
CA ARG A 149 14.87 24.09 14.27
C ARG A 149 15.07 24.15 12.76
#